data_AF-H0HPF8-F1
#
_entry.id   AF-H0HPF8-F1
#
_cell.length_a   1.000
_cell.length_b   1.000
_cell.length_c   1.000
_cell.angle_alpha   90.00
_cell.angle_beta   90.00
_cell.angle_gamma   90.00
#
_symmetry.space_group_name_H-M   'P 1'
#
loop_
_entity.id
_entity.type
_entity.pdbx_description
1 polymer ?
#
loop_
_entity_poly.entity_id
_entity_poly.type
_entity_poly.pdbx_seq_one_letter_code
_entity_poly.pdbx_strand_id
1 'polypeptide(L)'
;MKLFVINLDRQEGRLRRMAEMFDAMGLQFTRVSAVDGRQLSEETIKRWCGGASFGEVRPGATACFLSHRGCWQRIIDEALPYAAIFEDDLHLGDDAAALFANGDWVPEEADIVKVETMRQPTRLDKTLIAAPGRRKLYRLAGKHIGAGGYVVTRKGAEKLLKMSETFADPVDHFLFNPELPFASSLVTFQLSPAICMQDFFLKEPAAIVGLGSDLHHERSQDRLSRAEKLWREAKRPFARFYGFLHRKVSTLLTDKQWVVVEFR
;
A
#
# COMPACT_ATOMS: atom_id res chain seq x y z
N MET A 1 -2.88 -3.59 -18.97
CA MET A 1 -1.79 -2.71 -18.50
C MET A 1 -0.61 -3.54 -17.98
N LYS A 2 0.59 -2.98 -17.74
CA LYS A 2 1.72 -3.74 -17.16
C LYS A 2 1.50 -3.97 -15.67
N LEU A 3 1.73 -5.21 -15.20
CA LEU A 3 1.63 -5.60 -13.79
C LEU A 3 3.01 -6.04 -13.30
N PHE A 4 3.46 -5.44 -12.21
CA PHE A 4 4.71 -5.79 -11.52
C PHE A 4 4.41 -6.51 -10.22
N VAL A 5 5.14 -7.59 -9.94
CA VAL A 5 5.11 -8.27 -8.64
C VAL A 5 6.50 -8.21 -8.02
N ILE A 6 6.61 -7.52 -6.89
CA ILE A 6 7.82 -7.42 -6.07
C ILE A 6 7.93 -8.69 -5.25
N ASN A 7 9.03 -9.42 -5.40
CA ASN A 7 9.25 -10.68 -4.71
C ASN A 7 10.75 -10.86 -4.41
N LEU A 8 11.07 -11.28 -3.20
CA LEU A 8 12.44 -11.62 -2.80
C LEU A 8 12.89 -12.91 -3.50
N ASP A 9 14.16 -12.95 -3.95
CA ASP A 9 14.73 -14.14 -4.60
C ASP A 9 14.64 -15.42 -3.77
N ARG A 10 14.77 -15.30 -2.44
CA ARG A 10 14.62 -16.43 -1.52
C ARG A 10 13.18 -16.90 -1.30
N GLN A 11 12.17 -16.14 -1.75
CA GLN A 11 10.74 -16.41 -1.51
C GLN A 11 10.07 -17.05 -2.73
N GLU A 12 10.65 -18.13 -3.25
CA GLU A 12 10.15 -18.85 -4.44
C GLU A 12 8.73 -19.37 -4.26
N GLY A 13 8.37 -19.81 -3.04
CA GLY A 13 7.03 -20.31 -2.73
C GLY A 13 5.95 -19.24 -2.89
N ARG A 14 6.23 -17.99 -2.48
CA ARG A 14 5.29 -16.87 -2.66
C ARG A 14 5.15 -16.50 -4.13
N LEU A 15 6.25 -16.47 -4.86
CA LEU A 15 6.23 -16.23 -6.30
C LEU A 15 5.39 -17.27 -7.03
N ARG A 16 5.55 -18.57 -6.71
CA ARG A 16 4.77 -19.65 -7.32
C ARG A 16 3.27 -19.47 -7.05
N ARG A 17 2.88 -19.15 -5.81
CA ARG A 17 1.48 -18.85 -5.48
C ARG A 17 0.95 -17.66 -6.28
N MET A 18 1.73 -16.59 -6.40
CA MET A 18 1.34 -15.42 -7.21
C MET A 18 1.18 -15.80 -8.69
N ALA A 19 2.07 -16.64 -9.23
CA ALA A 19 1.95 -17.20 -10.59
C ALA A 19 0.66 -17.99 -10.77
N GLU A 20 0.38 -18.96 -9.90
CA GLU A 20 -0.84 -19.76 -9.95
C GLU A 20 -2.11 -18.89 -9.88
N MET A 21 -2.13 -17.88 -8.99
CA MET A 21 -3.26 -16.96 -8.85
C MET A 21 -3.46 -16.07 -10.09
N PHE A 22 -2.38 -15.51 -10.65
CA PHE A 22 -2.46 -14.68 -11.85
C PHE A 22 -2.84 -15.51 -13.07
N ASP A 23 -2.25 -16.70 -13.24
CA ASP A 23 -2.54 -17.61 -14.35
C ASP A 23 -3.99 -18.09 -14.32
N ALA A 24 -4.55 -18.41 -13.13
CA ALA A 24 -5.95 -18.78 -12.97
C ALA A 24 -6.93 -17.68 -13.41
N MET A 25 -6.49 -16.40 -13.35
CA MET A 25 -7.24 -15.24 -13.82
C MET A 25 -6.92 -14.86 -15.27
N GLY A 26 -6.01 -15.56 -15.95
CA GLY A 26 -5.52 -15.20 -17.28
C GLY A 26 -4.69 -13.90 -17.30
N LEU A 27 -4.11 -13.53 -16.17
CA LEU A 27 -3.24 -12.37 -16.02
C LEU A 27 -1.77 -12.75 -16.17
N GLN A 28 -1.00 -11.89 -16.83
CA GLN A 28 0.46 -11.99 -16.84
C GLN A 28 1.07 -10.87 -16.01
N PHE A 29 2.12 -11.18 -15.25
CA PHE A 29 2.90 -10.18 -14.55
C PHE A 29 4.38 -10.28 -14.89
N THR A 30 5.10 -9.21 -14.60
CA THR A 30 6.55 -9.15 -14.64
C THR A 30 7.09 -9.15 -13.22
N ARG A 31 7.86 -10.16 -12.87
CA ARG A 31 8.55 -10.21 -11.59
C ARG A 31 9.58 -9.07 -11.50
N VAL A 32 9.63 -8.42 -10.35
CA VAL A 32 10.68 -7.49 -9.97
C VAL A 32 11.39 -8.10 -8.76
N SER A 33 12.70 -8.37 -8.90
CA SER A 33 13.47 -8.87 -7.76
C SER A 33 13.50 -7.79 -6.68
N ALA A 34 13.00 -8.14 -5.49
CA ALA A 34 12.99 -7.26 -4.35
C ALA A 34 14.39 -7.15 -3.75
N VAL A 35 14.74 -5.95 -3.30
CA VAL A 35 15.93 -5.73 -2.47
C VAL A 35 15.77 -6.53 -1.19
N ASP A 36 16.79 -7.30 -0.83
CA ASP A 36 16.83 -8.04 0.42
C ASP A 36 17.43 -7.17 1.53
N GLY A 37 16.63 -6.83 2.54
CA GLY A 37 17.11 -6.07 3.70
C GLY A 37 18.26 -6.72 4.45
N ARG A 38 18.42 -8.05 4.36
CA ARG A 38 19.55 -8.79 4.95
C ARG A 38 20.88 -8.51 4.25
N GLN A 39 20.84 -7.99 3.04
CA GLN A 39 22.00 -7.70 2.20
C GLN A 39 22.37 -6.21 2.21
N LEU A 40 21.55 -5.35 2.84
CA LEU A 40 21.83 -3.93 2.92
C LEU A 40 22.91 -3.64 3.96
N SER A 41 23.94 -2.88 3.54
CA SER A 41 24.94 -2.35 4.47
C SER A 41 24.38 -1.16 5.26
N GLU A 42 24.94 -0.90 6.44
CA GLU A 42 24.56 0.27 7.23
C GLU A 42 24.79 1.58 6.47
N GLU A 43 25.87 1.70 5.72
CA GLU A 43 26.20 2.88 4.91
C GLU A 43 25.14 3.13 3.84
N THR A 44 24.63 2.05 3.23
CA THR A 44 23.56 2.14 2.25
C THR A 44 22.28 2.66 2.91
N ILE A 45 21.94 2.13 4.08
CA ILE A 45 20.78 2.61 4.86
C ILE A 45 20.98 4.08 5.27
N LYS A 46 22.17 4.47 5.75
CA LYS A 46 22.54 5.87 6.10
C LYS A 46 22.30 6.82 4.94
N ARG A 47 22.74 6.42 3.75
CA ARG A 47 22.63 7.23 2.53
C ARG A 47 21.19 7.54 2.18
N TRP A 48 20.31 6.55 2.23
CA TRP A 48 18.90 6.71 1.86
C TRP A 48 18.07 7.35 2.97
N CYS A 49 18.37 7.05 4.23
CA CYS A 49 17.61 7.54 5.37
C CYS A 49 18.07 8.89 5.92
N GLY A 50 19.02 9.56 5.24
CA GLY A 50 19.25 11.00 5.35
C GLY A 50 19.49 11.52 6.78
N GLY A 51 20.28 10.81 7.60
CA GLY A 51 20.64 11.28 8.94
C GLY A 51 19.52 11.32 9.97
N ALA A 52 18.33 10.77 9.68
CA ALA A 52 17.35 10.46 10.71
C ALA A 52 18.04 9.66 11.82
N SER A 53 17.84 10.05 13.09
CA SER A 53 18.40 9.35 14.24
C SER A 53 18.28 7.85 14.02
N PHE A 54 19.42 7.17 14.07
CA PHE A 54 19.73 5.88 13.46
C PHE A 54 18.97 4.67 14.08
N GLY A 55 17.71 4.83 14.48
CA GLY A 55 16.94 3.87 15.26
C GLY A 55 15.54 3.53 14.73
N GLU A 56 15.00 4.23 13.73
CA GLU A 56 13.58 4.03 13.33
C GLU A 56 13.33 3.41 11.94
N VAL A 57 14.28 3.48 10.98
CA VAL A 57 14.10 2.83 9.67
C VAL A 57 14.87 1.51 9.63
N ARG A 58 14.12 0.41 9.66
CA ARG A 58 14.66 -0.95 9.72
C ARG A 58 15.13 -1.42 8.33
N PRO A 59 16.16 -2.27 8.22
CA PRO A 59 16.70 -2.75 6.95
C PRO A 59 15.63 -3.31 6.01
N GLY A 60 14.67 -4.08 6.54
CA GLY A 60 13.54 -4.56 5.76
C GLY A 60 12.67 -3.45 5.19
N ALA A 61 12.34 -2.43 5.99
CA ALA A 61 11.55 -1.28 5.53
C ALA A 61 12.28 -0.46 4.45
N THR A 62 13.59 -0.25 4.60
CA THR A 62 14.44 0.39 3.58
C THR A 62 14.43 -0.42 2.29
N ALA A 63 14.63 -1.73 2.38
CA ALA A 63 14.67 -2.63 1.23
C ALA A 63 13.31 -2.70 0.50
N CYS A 64 12.21 -2.76 1.25
CA CYS A 64 10.86 -2.65 0.71
C CYS A 64 10.71 -1.34 -0.08
N PHE A 65 11.04 -0.20 0.52
CA PHE A 65 10.99 1.10 -0.16
C PHE A 65 11.79 1.11 -1.46
N LEU A 66 13.04 0.66 -1.42
CA LEU A 66 13.92 0.61 -2.60
C LEU A 66 13.36 -0.31 -3.70
N SER A 67 12.68 -1.39 -3.34
CA SER A 67 12.03 -2.29 -4.30
C SER A 67 10.86 -1.62 -5.04
N HIS A 68 10.01 -0.88 -4.33
CA HIS A 68 8.97 -0.04 -4.96
C HIS A 68 9.58 1.03 -5.85
N ARG A 69 10.65 1.66 -5.38
CA ARG A 69 11.41 2.65 -6.12
C ARG A 69 11.95 2.10 -7.44
N GLY A 70 12.45 0.86 -7.44
CA GLY A 70 12.87 0.16 -8.66
C GLY A 70 11.72 -0.01 -9.66
N CYS A 71 10.50 -0.28 -9.20
CA CYS A 71 9.33 -0.31 -10.07
C CYS A 71 9.01 1.07 -10.68
N TRP A 72 9.11 2.15 -9.89
CA TRP A 72 8.91 3.52 -10.41
C TRP A 72 9.93 3.88 -11.48
N GLN A 73 11.20 3.51 -11.27
CA GLN A 73 12.24 3.73 -12.26
C GLN A 73 11.95 2.97 -13.56
N ARG A 74 11.55 1.69 -13.46
CA ARG A 74 11.16 0.90 -14.64
C ARG A 74 10.00 1.49 -15.43
N ILE A 75 9.01 2.09 -14.77
CA ILE A 75 7.89 2.77 -15.45
C ILE A 75 8.40 3.88 -16.36
N ILE A 76 9.41 4.63 -15.92
CA ILE A 76 10.03 5.70 -16.70
C ILE A 76 10.91 5.12 -17.80
N ASP A 77 11.80 4.19 -17.46
CA ASP A 77 12.77 3.60 -18.39
C ASP A 77 12.08 2.85 -19.55
N GLU A 78 10.99 2.14 -19.25
CA GLU A 78 10.19 1.41 -20.23
C GLU A 78 9.12 2.31 -20.90
N ALA A 79 9.09 3.61 -20.60
CA ALA A 79 8.11 4.57 -21.08
C ALA A 79 6.66 4.06 -20.94
N LEU A 80 6.31 3.47 -19.80
CA LEU A 80 4.94 3.02 -19.51
C LEU A 80 4.08 4.21 -19.10
N PRO A 81 2.83 4.36 -19.59
CA PRO A 81 1.94 5.44 -19.16
C PRO A 81 1.52 5.26 -17.68
N TYR A 82 1.38 4.01 -17.25
CA TYR A 82 1.08 3.58 -15.90
C TYR A 82 1.42 2.09 -15.74
N ALA A 83 1.58 1.63 -14.51
CA ALA A 83 1.67 0.22 -14.17
C ALA A 83 1.03 -0.06 -12.80
N ALA A 84 0.54 -1.28 -12.61
CA ALA A 84 0.16 -1.78 -11.30
C ALA A 84 1.37 -2.45 -10.63
N ILE A 85 1.58 -2.15 -9.35
CA ILE A 85 2.66 -2.72 -8.52
C ILE A 85 1.99 -3.50 -7.40
N PHE A 86 2.49 -4.71 -7.17
CA PHE A 86 1.99 -5.66 -6.17
C PHE A 86 3.13 -6.25 -5.34
N GLU A 87 2.89 -6.51 -4.06
CA GLU A 87 3.72 -7.39 -3.22
C GLU A 87 3.33 -8.87 -3.43
N ASP A 88 4.17 -9.81 -2.99
CA ASP A 88 4.00 -11.25 -3.23
C ASP A 88 3.11 -12.00 -2.23
N ASP A 89 2.55 -11.29 -1.26
CA ASP A 89 1.78 -11.85 -0.15
C ASP A 89 0.30 -11.42 -0.17
N LEU A 90 -0.23 -11.11 -1.36
CA LEU A 90 -1.61 -10.63 -1.53
C LEU A 90 -2.57 -11.66 -2.10
N HIS A 91 -3.85 -11.37 -1.93
CA HIS A 91 -4.97 -11.97 -2.65
C HIS A 91 -5.59 -10.95 -3.61
N LEU A 92 -6.12 -11.43 -4.73
CA LEU A 92 -6.82 -10.63 -5.74
C LEU A 92 -8.32 -10.96 -5.74
N GLY A 93 -9.14 -9.96 -6.03
CA GLY A 93 -10.57 -10.12 -6.29
C GLY A 93 -10.84 -10.76 -7.65
N ASP A 94 -11.98 -11.41 -7.79
CA ASP A 94 -12.32 -12.25 -8.95
C ASP A 94 -12.37 -11.47 -10.29
N ASP A 95 -12.61 -10.16 -10.24
CA ASP A 95 -12.68 -9.27 -11.40
C ASP A 95 -11.34 -8.55 -11.70
N ALA A 96 -10.22 -8.99 -11.13
CA ALA A 96 -8.90 -8.37 -11.33
C ALA A 96 -8.49 -8.37 -12.81
N ALA A 97 -8.76 -9.46 -13.53
CA ALA A 97 -8.46 -9.57 -14.95
C ALA A 97 -9.15 -8.45 -15.78
N ALA A 98 -10.43 -8.21 -15.50
CA ALA A 98 -11.20 -7.16 -16.17
C ALA A 98 -10.70 -5.76 -15.80
N LEU A 99 -10.35 -5.54 -14.53
CA LEU A 99 -9.82 -4.25 -14.06
C LEU A 99 -8.47 -3.90 -14.71
N PHE A 100 -7.60 -4.90 -14.90
CA PHE A 100 -6.23 -4.69 -15.36
C PHE A 100 -6.01 -4.91 -16.86
N ALA A 101 -7.07 -5.26 -17.61
CA ALA A 101 -7.03 -5.38 -19.06
C ALA A 101 -6.48 -4.09 -19.73
N ASN A 102 -7.00 -2.92 -19.33
CA ASN A 102 -6.49 -1.60 -19.71
C ASN A 102 -6.46 -0.68 -18.48
N GLY A 103 -5.96 0.55 -18.64
CA GLY A 103 -5.96 1.57 -17.58
C GLY A 103 -6.75 2.80 -17.94
N ASP A 104 -7.74 2.70 -18.84
CA ASP A 104 -8.55 3.83 -19.30
C ASP A 104 -9.41 4.42 -18.16
N TRP A 105 -9.58 3.66 -17.09
CA TRP A 105 -10.28 4.07 -15.88
C TRP A 105 -9.42 4.87 -14.90
N VAL A 106 -8.09 4.92 -15.10
CA VAL A 106 -7.18 5.69 -14.26
C VAL A 106 -7.37 7.17 -14.59
N PRO A 107 -7.77 8.03 -13.62
CA PRO A 107 -7.97 9.46 -13.90
C PRO A 107 -6.69 10.12 -14.40
N GLU A 108 -6.79 11.02 -15.37
CA GLU A 108 -5.64 11.69 -15.98
C GLU A 108 -4.84 12.51 -14.96
N GLU A 109 -5.53 13.11 -14.00
CA GLU A 109 -4.91 13.87 -12.92
C GLU A 109 -4.19 13.00 -11.89
N ALA A 110 -4.47 11.69 -11.86
CA ALA A 110 -3.96 10.79 -10.83
C ALA A 110 -2.44 10.62 -10.91
N ASP A 111 -1.80 10.71 -9.75
CA ASP A 111 -0.42 10.23 -9.59
C ASP A 111 -0.46 8.75 -9.19
N ILE A 112 -1.40 8.37 -8.32
CA ILE A 112 -1.56 7.02 -7.77
C ILE A 112 -3.04 6.67 -7.66
N VAL A 113 -3.38 5.42 -7.97
CA VAL A 113 -4.62 4.79 -7.50
C VAL A 113 -4.28 3.62 -6.59
N LYS A 114 -4.65 3.74 -5.31
CA LYS A 114 -4.59 2.62 -4.38
C LYS A 114 -5.69 1.62 -4.69
N VAL A 115 -5.31 0.35 -4.86
CA VAL A 115 -6.25 -0.74 -5.16
C VAL A 115 -6.30 -1.79 -4.06
N GLU A 116 -5.51 -1.61 -3.00
CA GLU A 116 -5.51 -2.40 -1.78
C GLU A 116 -6.49 -1.89 -0.72
N THR A 117 -6.95 -2.79 0.15
CA THR A 117 -7.52 -2.46 1.46
C THR A 117 -6.95 -3.33 2.57
N MET A 118 -6.94 -2.80 3.80
CA MET A 118 -6.73 -3.56 5.04
C MET A 118 -8.00 -3.58 5.91
N ARG A 119 -9.16 -3.22 5.32
CA ARG A 119 -10.47 -3.05 5.97
C ARG A 119 -10.42 -2.13 7.19
N GLN A 120 -9.64 -1.05 7.07
CA GLN A 120 -9.56 0.02 8.06
C GLN A 120 -10.51 1.17 7.67
N PRO A 121 -11.10 1.88 8.65
CA PRO A 121 -11.84 3.10 8.36
C PRO A 121 -10.93 4.16 7.74
N THR A 122 -11.31 4.66 6.58
CA THR A 122 -10.55 5.65 5.81
C THR A 122 -11.45 6.83 5.45
N ARG A 123 -10.85 8.02 5.44
CA ARG A 123 -11.52 9.25 5.02
C ARG A 123 -11.33 9.44 3.52
N LEU A 124 -12.44 9.47 2.78
CA LEU A 124 -12.49 9.67 1.34
C LEU A 124 -13.33 10.91 1.03
N ASP A 125 -13.16 11.48 -0.15
CA ASP A 125 -14.12 12.46 -0.68
C ASP A 125 -15.49 11.80 -0.91
N LYS A 126 -16.56 12.61 -0.89
CA LYS A 126 -17.90 12.16 -1.31
C LYS A 126 -18.04 12.04 -2.82
N THR A 127 -17.33 12.90 -3.56
CA THR A 127 -17.26 12.85 -5.02
C THR A 127 -16.62 11.54 -5.45
N LEU A 128 -17.25 10.88 -6.42
CA LEU A 128 -16.81 9.61 -6.96
C LEU A 128 -16.66 9.70 -8.47
N ILE A 129 -15.74 8.91 -8.99
CA ILE A 129 -15.58 8.65 -10.42
C ILE A 129 -15.90 7.17 -10.64
N ALA A 130 -16.60 6.85 -11.73
CA ALA A 130 -16.88 5.48 -12.09
C ALA A 130 -15.58 4.73 -12.45
N ALA A 131 -15.49 3.46 -12.08
CA ALA A 131 -14.43 2.55 -12.48
C ALA A 131 -15.06 1.24 -12.97
N PRO A 132 -14.30 0.31 -13.57
CA PRO A 132 -14.83 -0.92 -14.13
C PRO A 132 -15.68 -1.73 -13.14
N GLY A 133 -16.74 -2.34 -13.65
CA GLY A 133 -17.69 -3.13 -12.88
C GLY A 133 -18.45 -2.28 -11.85
N ARG A 134 -18.45 -2.74 -10.59
CA ARG A 134 -19.14 -2.08 -9.46
C ARG A 134 -18.24 -1.13 -8.68
N ARG A 135 -17.03 -0.88 -9.16
CA ARG A 135 -15.98 -0.16 -8.43
C ARG A 135 -16.10 1.34 -8.69
N LYS A 136 -15.61 2.10 -7.72
CA LYS A 136 -15.64 3.56 -7.72
C LYS A 136 -14.30 4.07 -7.24
N LEU A 137 -13.90 5.21 -7.77
CA LEU A 137 -12.72 5.94 -7.32
C LEU A 137 -13.14 7.12 -6.48
N TYR A 138 -12.43 7.32 -5.38
CA TYR A 138 -12.59 8.47 -4.50
C TYR A 138 -11.22 9.09 -4.23
N ARG A 139 -11.14 10.41 -4.12
CA ARG A 139 -9.92 11.05 -3.62
C ARG A 139 -9.63 10.55 -2.21
N LEU A 140 -8.39 10.14 -1.97
CA LEU A 140 -7.95 9.73 -0.64
C LEU A 140 -7.68 10.98 0.21
N ALA A 141 -8.49 11.19 1.25
CA ALA A 141 -8.44 12.39 2.10
C ALA A 141 -7.93 12.11 3.52
N GLY A 142 -7.60 10.87 3.83
CA GLY A 142 -7.08 10.45 5.13
C GLY A 142 -6.11 9.29 4.99
N LYS A 143 -5.41 9.00 6.08
CA LYS A 143 -4.42 7.93 6.14
C LYS A 143 -5.06 6.58 5.78
N HIS A 144 -4.43 5.85 4.86
CA HIS A 144 -4.78 4.46 4.54
C HIS A 144 -3.51 3.68 4.24
N ILE A 145 -2.90 3.10 5.27
CA ILE A 145 -1.61 2.39 5.20
C ILE A 145 -1.70 1.07 4.40
N GLY A 146 -0.55 0.45 4.13
CA GLY A 146 -0.41 -0.66 3.18
C GLY A 146 0.01 -0.18 1.78
N ALA A 147 0.97 -0.88 1.17
CA ALA A 147 1.41 -0.67 -0.20
C ALA A 147 1.43 -1.98 -1.01
N GLY A 148 0.67 -2.99 -0.55
CA GLY A 148 0.61 -4.31 -1.15
C GLY A 148 0.04 -4.30 -2.57
N GLY A 149 -0.75 -3.28 -2.94
CA GLY A 149 -1.18 -3.08 -4.32
C GLY A 149 -1.67 -1.67 -4.67
N TYR A 150 -1.11 -1.11 -5.74
CA TYR A 150 -1.52 0.18 -6.30
C TYR A 150 -1.14 0.33 -7.77
N VAL A 151 -1.84 1.21 -8.48
CA VAL A 151 -1.47 1.69 -9.82
C VAL A 151 -0.78 3.04 -9.67
N VAL A 152 0.29 3.25 -10.42
CA VAL A 152 1.01 4.53 -10.45
C VAL A 152 1.18 4.98 -11.91
N THR A 153 0.92 6.25 -12.18
CA THR A 153 1.12 6.85 -13.51
C THR A 153 2.59 7.21 -13.70
N ARG A 154 3.04 7.41 -14.95
CA ARG A 154 4.42 7.85 -15.21
C ARG A 154 4.78 9.13 -14.48
N LYS A 155 3.88 10.12 -14.54
CA LYS A 155 3.99 11.38 -13.79
C LYS A 155 4.07 11.14 -12.28
N GLY A 156 3.26 10.22 -11.76
CA GLY A 156 3.35 9.79 -10.37
C GLY A 156 4.72 9.20 -10.03
N ALA A 157 5.23 8.28 -10.86
CA ALA A 157 6.54 7.66 -10.69
C ALA A 157 7.68 8.69 -10.70
N GLU A 158 7.66 9.66 -11.61
CA GLU A 158 8.63 10.77 -11.67
C GLU A 158 8.64 11.61 -10.39
N LYS A 159 7.44 12.01 -9.91
CA LYS A 159 7.30 12.74 -8.65
C LYS A 159 7.84 11.92 -7.47
N LEU A 160 7.43 10.66 -7.37
CA LEU A 160 7.84 9.77 -6.29
C LEU A 160 9.35 9.62 -6.24
N LEU A 161 10.01 9.37 -7.37
CA LEU A 161 11.47 9.25 -7.45
C LEU A 161 12.18 10.54 -7.05
N LYS A 162 11.67 11.71 -7.45
CA LYS A 162 12.23 13.00 -7.04
C LYS A 162 12.05 13.25 -5.54
N MET A 163 10.87 12.96 -5.01
CA MET A 163 10.52 13.25 -3.62
C MET A 163 11.19 12.33 -2.61
N SER A 164 11.66 11.16 -3.05
CA SER A 164 12.22 10.16 -2.16
C SER A 164 13.75 10.08 -2.22
N GLU A 165 14.47 11.03 -2.85
CA GLU A 165 15.96 11.00 -2.95
C GLU A 165 16.62 10.64 -1.61
N THR A 166 16.01 11.08 -0.53
CA THR A 166 16.09 10.46 0.80
C THR A 166 14.67 10.19 1.34
N PHE A 167 14.54 9.31 2.33
CA PHE A 167 13.25 9.01 2.97
C PHE A 167 13.43 8.57 4.43
N ALA A 168 12.51 8.99 5.30
CA ALA A 168 12.51 8.62 6.71
C ALA A 168 11.32 7.72 7.10
N ASP A 169 10.32 7.59 6.22
CA ASP A 169 9.11 6.83 6.46
C ASP A 169 9.10 5.53 5.65
N PRO A 170 8.47 4.46 6.16
CA PRO A 170 8.10 3.31 5.34
C PRO A 170 7.29 3.74 4.10
N VAL A 171 7.43 2.97 3.01
CA VAL A 171 6.86 3.34 1.71
C VAL A 171 5.34 3.54 1.76
N ASP A 172 4.61 2.75 2.54
CA ASP A 172 3.16 2.87 2.66
C ASP A 172 2.73 4.18 3.34
N HIS A 173 3.47 4.63 4.36
CA HIS A 173 3.29 5.94 4.96
C HIS A 173 3.65 7.05 3.97
N PHE A 174 4.79 6.94 3.30
CA PHE A 174 5.25 7.91 2.30
C PHE A 174 4.23 8.13 1.17
N LEU A 175 3.54 7.07 0.74
CA LEU A 175 2.53 7.12 -0.32
C LEU A 175 1.13 7.53 0.16
N PHE A 176 0.70 7.05 1.34
CA PHE A 176 -0.71 7.05 1.73
C PHE A 176 -1.01 7.69 3.09
N ASN A 177 -0.06 8.44 3.66
CA ASN A 177 -0.31 9.28 4.82
C ASN A 177 -0.37 10.78 4.44
N PRO A 178 -1.55 11.35 4.13
CA PRO A 178 -1.68 12.74 3.70
C PRO A 178 -1.31 13.77 4.79
N GLU A 179 -0.99 13.32 6.01
CA GLU A 179 -0.39 14.17 7.04
C GLU A 179 1.09 14.49 6.75
N LEU A 180 1.74 13.71 5.87
CA LEU A 180 3.11 13.95 5.41
C LEU A 180 3.11 14.90 4.20
N PRO A 181 4.08 15.84 4.12
CA PRO A 181 4.18 16.78 3.00
C PRO A 181 4.27 16.08 1.64
N PHE A 182 4.95 14.94 1.59
CA PHE A 182 5.13 14.18 0.36
C PHE A 182 3.80 13.62 -0.15
N ALA A 183 3.11 12.80 0.65
CA ALA A 183 1.84 12.21 0.26
C ALA A 183 0.76 13.25 -0.05
N SER A 184 0.72 14.37 0.68
CA SER A 184 -0.28 15.44 0.44
C SER A 184 -0.09 16.17 -0.90
N SER A 185 1.11 16.13 -1.49
CA SER A 185 1.38 16.66 -2.83
C SER A 185 0.94 15.73 -3.96
N LEU A 186 0.58 14.48 -3.65
CA LEU A 186 0.15 13.48 -4.63
C LEU A 186 -1.35 13.52 -4.86
N VAL A 187 -1.74 13.38 -6.12
CA VAL A 187 -3.12 13.16 -6.52
C VAL A 187 -3.42 11.65 -6.38
N THR A 188 -3.68 11.22 -5.14
CA THR A 188 -4.01 9.82 -4.81
C THR A 188 -5.52 9.52 -4.76
N PHE A 189 -5.96 8.51 -5.53
CA PHE A 189 -7.31 7.95 -5.45
C PHE A 189 -7.31 6.60 -4.73
N GLN A 190 -8.45 6.23 -4.15
CA GLN A 190 -8.73 4.90 -3.60
C GLN A 190 -9.83 4.23 -4.43
N LEU A 191 -9.55 3.02 -4.92
CA LEU A 191 -10.55 2.14 -5.52
C LEU A 191 -11.37 1.49 -4.41
N SER A 192 -12.70 1.55 -4.54
CA SER A 192 -13.64 0.96 -3.60
C SER A 192 -14.81 0.27 -4.33
N PRO A 193 -15.07 -1.02 -4.08
CA PRO A 193 -14.26 -1.94 -3.26
C PRO A 193 -12.82 -2.05 -3.80
N ALA A 194 -11.87 -2.42 -2.94
CA ALA A 194 -10.48 -2.70 -3.31
C ALA A 194 -10.39 -4.04 -4.05
N ILE A 195 -9.38 -4.19 -4.91
CA ILE A 195 -9.13 -5.41 -5.71
C ILE A 195 -8.11 -6.35 -5.04
N CYS A 196 -7.35 -5.87 -4.06
CA CYS A 196 -6.38 -6.70 -3.37
C CYS A 196 -6.34 -6.44 -1.87
N MET A 197 -5.81 -7.41 -1.15
CA MET A 197 -5.56 -7.36 0.29
C MET A 197 -4.45 -8.35 0.64
N GLN A 198 -3.53 -7.96 1.51
CA GLN A 198 -2.48 -8.87 1.98
C GLN A 198 -3.08 -10.02 2.81
N ASP A 199 -2.48 -11.22 2.72
CA ASP A 199 -2.89 -12.45 3.39
C ASP A 199 -3.08 -12.23 4.90
N PHE A 200 -2.18 -11.45 5.51
CA PHE A 200 -2.23 -11.11 6.92
C PHE A 200 -3.54 -10.42 7.37
N PHE A 201 -4.20 -9.66 6.50
CA PHE A 201 -5.44 -8.94 6.82
C PHE A 201 -6.72 -9.70 6.47
N LEU A 202 -6.59 -10.92 5.94
CA LEU A 202 -7.73 -11.82 5.85
C LEU A 202 -8.20 -12.19 7.26
N LYS A 203 -9.52 -12.26 7.40
CA LYS A 203 -10.18 -12.61 8.67
C LYS A 203 -10.70 -14.04 8.66
N GLU A 204 -10.69 -14.68 7.49
CA GLU A 204 -11.24 -15.99 7.26
C GLU A 204 -10.10 -17.01 7.36
N PRO A 205 -10.04 -17.84 8.41
CA PRO A 205 -8.95 -18.78 8.63
C PRO A 205 -8.74 -19.75 7.47
N ALA A 206 -9.81 -20.08 6.73
CA ALA A 206 -9.75 -20.96 5.57
C ALA A 206 -9.07 -20.32 4.33
N ALA A 207 -9.03 -18.98 4.26
CA ALA A 207 -8.40 -18.23 3.17
C ALA A 207 -6.97 -17.77 3.53
N ILE A 208 -6.59 -17.82 4.82
CA ILE A 208 -5.25 -17.47 5.28
C ILE A 208 -4.30 -18.59 4.89
N VAL A 209 -3.34 -18.26 4.02
CA VAL A 209 -2.26 -19.19 3.62
C VAL A 209 -1.11 -19.15 4.62
N GLY A 210 -1.05 -18.12 5.48
CA GLY A 210 -0.01 -17.97 6.50
C GLY A 210 1.25 -17.34 5.94
N LEU A 211 1.11 -16.45 4.96
CA LEU A 211 2.22 -15.70 4.38
C LEU A 211 2.61 -14.59 5.38
N GLY A 212 3.38 -14.93 6.41
CA GLY A 212 3.83 -13.93 7.38
C GLY A 212 4.74 -12.88 6.70
N SER A 213 4.47 -11.58 6.83
CA SER A 213 5.37 -10.56 6.27
C SER A 213 6.78 -10.68 6.84
N ASP A 214 7.80 -10.65 5.97
CA ASP A 214 9.22 -10.63 6.37
C ASP A 214 9.55 -9.39 7.24
N LEU A 215 8.74 -8.33 7.16
CA LEU A 215 8.89 -7.11 7.95
C LEU A 215 8.36 -7.25 9.40
N HIS A 216 7.52 -8.25 9.70
CA HIS A 216 6.92 -8.39 11.02
C HIS A 216 7.92 -8.76 12.10
N HIS A 217 8.95 -9.55 11.78
CA HIS A 217 9.98 -9.91 12.74
C HIS A 217 10.68 -8.67 13.30
N GLU A 218 10.95 -7.68 12.44
CA GLU A 218 11.54 -6.42 12.89
C GLU A 218 10.54 -5.62 13.73
N ARG A 219 9.26 -5.52 13.32
CA ARG A 219 8.18 -4.83 14.07
C ARG A 219 7.90 -5.39 15.47
N SER A 220 8.16 -6.68 15.69
CA SER A 220 7.84 -7.36 16.96
C SER A 220 8.79 -7.03 18.12
N GLN A 221 9.90 -6.34 17.85
CA GLN A 221 10.91 -5.99 18.86
C GLN A 221 10.46 -4.82 19.77
N ASP A 222 9.45 -4.03 19.37
CA ASP A 222 8.89 -2.95 20.17
C ASP A 222 7.81 -3.48 21.14
N ARG A 223 8.24 -4.11 22.24
CA ARG A 223 7.31 -4.61 23.28
C ARG A 223 6.95 -3.51 24.27
N LEU A 224 5.69 -3.03 24.18
CA LEU A 224 5.07 -2.21 25.24
C LEU A 224 5.15 -2.93 26.60
N SER A 225 5.45 -2.16 27.64
CA SER A 225 5.41 -2.62 29.04
C SER A 225 4.01 -3.07 29.45
N ARG A 226 3.91 -3.85 30.53
CA ARG A 226 2.61 -4.34 31.06
C ARG A 226 1.68 -3.19 31.46
N ALA A 227 2.23 -2.11 32.01
CA ALA A 227 1.47 -0.93 32.42
C ALA A 227 0.90 -0.17 31.21
N GLU A 228 1.70 0.02 30.16
CA GLU A 228 1.24 0.66 28.92
C GLU A 228 0.15 -0.14 28.23
N LYS A 229 0.22 -1.48 28.27
CA LYS A 229 -0.84 -2.35 27.75
C LYS A 229 -2.16 -2.15 28.50
N LEU A 230 -2.13 -2.16 29.84
CA LEU A 230 -3.31 -1.92 30.67
C LEU A 230 -3.93 -0.54 30.44
N TRP A 231 -3.08 0.50 30.38
CA TRP A 231 -3.52 1.87 30.11
C TRP A 231 -4.13 2.04 28.71
N ARG A 232 -3.52 1.41 27.70
CA ARG A 232 -4.04 1.39 26.34
C ARG A 232 -5.40 0.71 26.27
N GLU A 233 -5.59 -0.43 26.92
CA GLU A 233 -6.88 -1.12 26.97
C GLU A 233 -7.94 -0.29 27.74
N ALA A 234 -7.56 0.38 28.82
CA ALA A 234 -8.47 1.26 29.58
C ALA A 234 -8.96 2.48 28.77
N LYS A 235 -8.08 3.09 27.95
CA LYS A 235 -8.44 4.20 27.06
C LYS A 235 -9.18 3.78 25.81
N ARG A 236 -9.10 2.50 25.44
CA ARG A 236 -9.60 1.97 24.17
C ARG A 236 -11.09 2.23 23.94
N PRO A 237 -12.00 2.07 24.91
CA PRO A 237 -13.42 2.36 24.73
C PRO A 237 -13.68 3.84 24.45
N PHE A 238 -13.01 4.74 25.19
CA PHE A 238 -13.14 6.19 25.03
C PHE A 238 -12.60 6.65 23.67
N ALA A 239 -11.42 6.17 23.27
CA ALA A 239 -10.85 6.46 21.97
C ALA A 239 -11.76 5.96 20.83
N ARG A 240 -12.37 4.77 20.99
CA ARG A 240 -13.34 4.23 20.02
C ARG A 240 -14.61 5.08 19.93
N PHE A 241 -15.16 5.50 21.07
CA PHE A 241 -16.37 6.33 21.12
C PHE A 241 -16.12 7.72 20.53
N TYR A 242 -15.05 8.39 20.96
CA TYR A 242 -14.64 9.68 20.39
C TYR A 242 -14.38 9.56 18.89
N GLY A 243 -13.63 8.54 18.46
CA GLY A 243 -13.39 8.29 17.04
C GLY A 243 -14.68 8.03 16.26
N PHE A 244 -15.66 7.31 16.83
CA PHE A 244 -16.97 7.13 16.21
C PHE A 244 -17.72 8.45 16.03
N LEU A 245 -17.81 9.26 17.09
CA LEU A 245 -18.50 10.54 17.07
C LEU A 245 -17.83 11.52 16.08
N HIS A 246 -16.51 11.65 16.16
CA HIS A 246 -15.72 12.48 15.25
C HIS A 246 -15.94 12.09 13.78
N ARG A 247 -15.94 10.79 13.46
CA ARG A 247 -16.20 10.31 12.09
C ARG A 247 -17.61 10.65 11.61
N LYS A 248 -18.63 10.49 12.46
CA LYS A 248 -20.03 10.84 12.13
C LYS A 248 -20.19 12.34 11.88
N VAL A 249 -19.68 13.16 12.80
CA VAL A 249 -19.72 14.63 12.69
C VAL A 249 -18.96 15.11 11.45
N SER A 250 -17.73 14.63 11.23
CA SER A 250 -16.94 14.96 10.04
C SER A 250 -17.67 14.57 8.75
N THR A 251 -18.33 13.41 8.70
CA THR A 251 -19.08 12.98 7.51
C THR A 251 -20.30 13.86 7.23
N LEU A 252 -20.96 14.39 8.26
CA LEU A 252 -22.11 15.28 8.09
C LEU A 252 -21.71 16.70 7.69
N LEU A 253 -20.65 17.22 8.31
CA LEU A 253 -20.27 18.63 8.21
C LEU A 253 -19.26 18.94 7.09
N THR A 254 -18.70 17.93 6.43
CA THR A 254 -17.70 18.11 5.36
C THR A 254 -18.11 17.42 4.06
N ASP A 255 -17.39 17.72 2.98
CA ASP A 255 -17.45 17.00 1.71
C ASP A 255 -16.74 15.64 1.75
N LYS A 256 -16.26 15.22 2.93
CA LYS A 256 -15.60 13.93 3.17
C LYS A 256 -16.54 12.93 3.82
N GLN A 257 -16.21 11.66 3.68
CA GLN A 257 -16.91 10.54 4.30
C GLN A 257 -15.92 9.55 4.89
N TRP A 258 -16.31 8.92 5.99
CA TRP A 258 -15.58 7.80 6.56
C TRP A 258 -16.20 6.48 6.12
N VAL A 259 -15.43 5.66 5.42
CA VAL A 259 -15.85 4.36 4.93
C VAL A 259 -14.83 3.29 5.28
N VAL A 260 -15.27 2.04 5.39
CA VAL A 260 -14.38 0.88 5.35
C VAL A 260 -14.34 0.43 3.91
N VAL A 261 -13.16 0.43 3.30
CA VAL A 261 -13.00 -0.08 1.93
C VAL A 261 -13.05 -1.59 2.00
N GLU A 262 -14.07 -2.20 1.39
CA GLU A 262 -14.20 -3.65 1.36
C GLU A 262 -13.25 -4.28 0.34
N PHE A 263 -12.81 -5.50 0.60
CA PHE A 263 -12.10 -6.35 -0.36
C PHE A 263 -13.13 -7.21 -1.10
N ARG A 264 -13.07 -7.20 -2.43
CA ARG A 264 -13.94 -8.01 -3.30
C ARG A 264 -13.22 -8.33 -4.59
#